data_AF-A0A7S1J6I8-F1
#
_entry.id   AF-A0A7S1J6I8-F1
#
_cell.length_a   1.000
_cell.length_b   1.000
_cell.length_c   1.000
_cell.angle_alpha   90.00
_cell.angle_beta   90.00
_cell.angle_gamma   90.00
#
_symmetry.space_group_name_H-M   'P 1'
#
loop_
_entity.id
_entity.type
_entity.pdbx_description
1 polymer ?
#
loop_
_entity_poly.entity_id
_entity_poly.type
_entity_poly.pdbx_seq_one_letter_code
_entity_poly.pdbx_strand_id
1 'polypeptide(L)'
;SDTIRNYLLQPVAGSALRLLQGLGALDSVFDLAENWQAFNVLIEACELSRDQERLASYIDRFRPSDFHLALFDYYRQKGQWDKLLKVWGVDAELRQYLKEHNRRMAGVHCLEGAAEDWQPAVDFLQDAAKQEKDNLALKMASLSLAKLALLGKQSAAPVPTDQIKNIDKELTIAEAQRKYWPEKVVQDPQRLILDLCDCRAEAEKHHHLERFEWALDVNTNRDATEEDRQRCLLKIWKAAWDVEKQEWATLDDLIREGNPDPEMNRRIRNSLFCSLADSAAGEEARLSLQTFDELTHQPQLAPKCRMRLLQAVRDVLPQGRHGCAAMC
;
A
#
# COMPACT_ATOMS: atom_id res chain seq x y z
N SER A 1 47.35 -25.44 9.09
CA SER A 1 46.87 -26.71 9.68
C SER A 1 45.34 -26.76 9.68
N ASP A 2 44.67 -25.66 10.04
CA ASP A 2 43.20 -25.60 10.18
C ASP A 2 42.42 -25.69 8.86
N THR A 3 43.02 -25.28 7.74
CA THR A 3 42.37 -25.30 6.42
C THR A 3 42.11 -26.72 5.91
N ILE A 4 43.00 -27.66 6.21
CA ILE A 4 42.87 -29.08 5.82
C ILE A 4 41.84 -29.78 6.73
N ARG A 5 41.79 -29.37 8.01
CA ARG A 5 40.80 -29.86 8.98
C ARG A 5 39.38 -29.48 8.59
N ASN A 6 39.15 -28.25 8.14
CA ASN A 6 37.82 -27.80 7.77
C ASN A 6 37.37 -28.32 6.39
N TYR A 7 38.26 -28.45 5.40
CA TYR A 7 37.84 -28.84 4.04
C TYR A 7 37.71 -30.35 3.81
N LEU A 8 38.50 -31.18 4.48
CA LEU A 8 38.51 -32.64 4.24
C LEU A 8 37.89 -33.46 5.38
N LEU A 9 38.03 -33.02 6.63
CA LEU A 9 37.54 -33.79 7.77
C LEU A 9 36.06 -33.53 8.10
N GLN A 10 35.53 -32.32 7.89
CA GLN A 10 34.10 -32.05 8.13
C GLN A 10 33.12 -32.88 7.28
N PRO A 11 33.29 -33.04 5.94
CA PRO A 11 32.35 -33.82 5.14
C PRO A 11 32.45 -35.33 5.42
N VAL A 12 33.66 -35.83 5.72
CA VAL A 12 33.88 -37.24 6.08
C VAL A 12 33.33 -37.55 7.47
N ALA A 13 33.55 -36.65 8.45
CA ALA A 13 32.97 -36.76 9.79
C ALA A 13 31.44 -36.64 9.74
N GLY A 14 30.88 -35.72 8.94
CA GLY A 14 29.43 -35.60 8.75
C GLY A 14 28.81 -36.86 8.14
N SER A 15 29.51 -37.52 7.20
CA SER A 15 29.05 -38.78 6.61
C SER A 15 29.12 -39.94 7.61
N ALA A 16 30.18 -40.02 8.42
CA ALA A 16 30.33 -41.02 9.47
C ALA A 16 29.30 -40.84 10.60
N LEU A 17 29.00 -39.59 10.97
CA LEU A 17 28.00 -39.28 11.98
C LEU A 17 26.58 -39.61 11.52
N ARG A 18 26.23 -39.36 10.24
CA ARG A 18 24.94 -39.78 9.67
C ARG A 18 24.78 -41.31 9.64
N LEU A 19 25.87 -42.04 9.37
CA LEU A 19 25.86 -43.51 9.44
C LEU A 19 25.65 -44.01 10.88
N LEU A 20 26.30 -43.39 11.86
CA LEU A 20 26.12 -43.70 13.29
C LEU A 20 24.72 -43.33 13.80
N GLN A 21 24.13 -42.24 13.28
CA GLN A 21 22.75 -41.86 13.53
C GLN A 21 21.77 -42.92 13.01
N GLY A 22 22.04 -43.50 11.83
CA GLY A 22 21.28 -44.64 11.29
C GLY A 22 21.40 -45.93 12.11
N LEU A 23 22.43 -46.05 12.95
CA LEU A 23 22.67 -47.18 13.85
C LEU A 23 22.08 -46.99 15.26
N GLY A 24 21.45 -45.84 15.54
CA GLY A 24 20.74 -45.57 16.80
C GLY A 24 21.62 -45.19 17.99
N ALA A 25 22.93 -44.99 17.80
CA ALA A 25 23.88 -44.65 18.87
C ALA A 25 23.98 -43.12 19.09
N LEU A 26 22.88 -42.49 19.49
CA LEU A 26 22.76 -41.03 19.57
C LEU A 26 23.74 -40.36 20.55
N ASP A 27 24.03 -40.98 21.70
CA ASP A 27 24.96 -40.39 22.69
C ASP A 27 26.38 -40.25 22.15
N SER A 28 26.86 -41.27 21.43
CA SER A 28 28.17 -41.20 20.77
C SER A 28 28.20 -40.16 19.66
N VAL A 29 27.08 -39.94 18.97
CA VAL A 29 26.94 -38.91 17.94
C VAL A 29 27.00 -37.52 18.57
N PHE A 30 26.38 -37.30 19.74
CA PHE A 30 26.47 -36.02 20.45
C PHE A 30 27.91 -35.72 20.90
N ASP A 31 28.58 -36.67 21.54
CA ASP A 31 29.96 -36.48 22.02
C ASP A 31 30.94 -36.18 20.88
N LEU A 32 30.83 -36.91 19.77
CA LEU A 32 31.64 -36.65 18.59
C LEU A 32 31.24 -35.33 17.93
N ALA A 33 29.95 -35.04 17.75
CA ALA A 33 29.55 -33.81 17.08
C ALA A 33 29.88 -32.55 17.90
N GLU A 34 29.88 -32.63 19.24
CA GLU A 34 30.38 -31.57 20.14
C GLU A 34 31.89 -31.34 19.94
N ASN A 35 32.68 -32.42 19.96
CA ASN A 35 34.14 -32.36 19.85
C ASN A 35 34.61 -31.79 18.49
N TRP A 36 33.86 -32.08 17.43
CA TRP A 36 34.17 -31.62 16.08
C TRP A 36 33.43 -30.34 15.69
N GLN A 37 32.62 -29.77 16.60
CA GLN A 37 31.77 -28.61 16.36
C GLN A 37 30.93 -28.76 15.07
N ALA A 38 30.42 -29.97 14.83
CA ALA A 38 29.61 -30.29 13.67
C ALA A 38 28.14 -29.88 13.92
N PHE A 39 27.87 -28.57 13.91
CA PHE A 39 26.60 -28.00 14.34
C PHE A 39 25.38 -28.55 13.60
N ASN A 40 25.47 -28.76 12.28
CA ASN A 40 24.37 -29.34 11.50
C ASN A 40 23.97 -30.75 11.97
N VAL A 41 24.93 -31.55 12.42
CA VAL A 41 24.68 -32.91 12.92
C VAL A 41 24.09 -32.85 14.33
N LEU A 42 24.57 -31.95 15.19
CA LEU A 42 24.00 -31.73 16.52
C LEU A 42 22.52 -31.34 16.43
N ILE A 43 22.20 -30.40 15.54
CA ILE A 43 20.82 -29.93 15.33
C ILE A 43 19.95 -31.08 14.81
N GLU A 44 20.42 -31.83 13.81
CA GLU A 44 19.68 -32.97 13.27
C GLU A 44 19.47 -34.08 14.32
N ALA A 45 20.46 -34.34 15.17
CA ALA A 45 20.37 -35.30 16.27
C ALA A 45 19.40 -34.85 17.39
N CYS A 46 19.42 -33.57 17.76
CA CYS A 46 18.47 -32.97 18.69
C CYS A 46 17.02 -33.05 18.16
N GLU A 47 16.82 -32.80 16.86
CA GLU A 47 15.49 -32.89 16.23
C GLU A 47 14.97 -34.33 16.17
N LEU A 48 15.84 -35.32 15.91
CA LEU A 48 15.45 -36.74 15.94
C LEU A 48 15.10 -37.22 17.34
N SER A 49 15.86 -36.79 18.35
CA SER A 49 15.61 -37.12 19.77
C SER A 49 14.49 -36.29 20.40
N ARG A 50 14.02 -35.24 19.72
CA ARG A 50 13.05 -34.25 20.22
C ARG A 50 13.49 -33.57 21.53
N ASP A 51 14.79 -33.46 21.75
CA ASP A 51 15.37 -32.91 22.97
C ASP A 51 15.61 -31.40 22.82
N GLN A 52 14.56 -30.62 23.08
CA GLN A 52 14.58 -29.15 22.96
C GLN A 52 15.39 -28.46 24.08
N GLU A 53 15.48 -29.08 25.27
CA GLU A 53 16.27 -28.53 26.39
C GLU A 53 17.76 -28.57 26.06
N ARG A 54 18.22 -29.68 25.47
CA ARG A 54 19.59 -29.83 25.03
C ARG A 54 19.94 -28.84 23.91
N LEU A 55 19.02 -28.64 22.96
CA LEU A 55 19.19 -27.66 21.89
C LEU A 55 19.32 -26.23 22.46
N ALA A 56 18.48 -25.86 23.43
CA ALA A 56 18.58 -24.57 24.11
C ALA A 56 19.93 -24.41 24.84
N SER A 57 20.40 -25.47 25.52
CA SER A 57 21.72 -25.45 26.18
C SER A 57 22.87 -25.22 25.18
N TYR A 58 22.76 -25.74 23.95
CA TYR A 58 23.78 -25.55 22.92
C TYR A 58 23.77 -24.15 22.32
N ILE A 59 22.61 -23.50 22.23
CA ILE A 59 22.53 -22.08 21.84
C ILE A 59 23.33 -21.22 22.81
N ASP A 60 23.20 -21.44 24.12
CA ASP A 60 23.93 -20.68 25.13
C ASP A 60 25.42 -21.06 25.18
N ARG A 61 25.73 -22.37 25.16
CA ARG A 61 27.11 -22.88 25.28
C ARG A 61 27.98 -22.53 24.08
N PHE A 62 27.42 -22.53 22.87
CA PHE A 62 28.12 -22.24 21.63
C PHE A 62 27.74 -20.88 21.03
N ARG A 63 27.19 -19.97 21.82
CA ARG A 63 26.92 -18.58 21.42
C ARG A 63 28.11 -17.87 20.74
N PRO A 64 29.37 -17.97 21.24
CA PRO A 64 30.52 -17.33 20.58
C PRO A 64 30.99 -18.01 19.29
N SER A 65 30.43 -19.19 18.95
CA SER A 65 30.75 -19.92 17.72
C SER A 65 29.61 -19.84 16.68
N ASP A 66 28.69 -18.89 16.85
CA ASP A 66 27.56 -18.64 15.96
C ASP A 66 26.65 -19.86 15.71
N PHE A 67 26.50 -20.75 16.71
CA PHE A 67 25.64 -21.94 16.62
C PHE A 67 24.19 -21.59 16.23
N HIS A 68 23.70 -20.44 16.70
CA HIS A 68 22.38 -19.92 16.38
C HIS A 68 22.22 -19.66 14.87
N LEU A 69 23.26 -19.20 14.16
CA LEU A 69 23.21 -19.02 12.70
C LEU A 69 23.10 -20.35 11.96
N ALA A 70 23.85 -21.37 12.40
CA ALA A 70 23.75 -22.72 11.85
C ALA A 70 22.36 -23.33 12.06
N LEU A 71 21.74 -23.07 13.22
CA LEU A 71 20.35 -23.44 13.51
C LEU A 71 19.35 -22.74 12.59
N PHE A 72 19.53 -21.44 12.37
CA PHE A 72 18.67 -20.68 11.45
C PHE A 72 18.77 -21.19 10.02
N ASP A 73 19.99 -21.45 9.53
CA ASP A 73 20.23 -22.02 8.21
C ASP A 73 19.62 -23.42 8.07
N TYR A 74 19.70 -24.25 9.10
CA TYR A 74 19.09 -25.58 9.10
C TYR A 74 17.57 -25.50 8.97
N TYR A 75 16.88 -24.71 9.80
CA TYR A 75 15.43 -24.57 9.73
C TYR A 75 14.97 -23.91 8.42
N ARG A 76 15.73 -22.93 7.90
CA ARG A 76 15.48 -22.33 6.59
C ARG A 76 15.56 -23.37 5.47
N GLN A 77 16.61 -24.18 5.44
CA GLN A 77 16.80 -25.21 4.40
C GLN A 77 15.72 -26.31 4.45
N LYS A 78 15.21 -26.64 5.64
CA LYS A 78 14.13 -27.62 5.83
C LYS A 78 12.72 -27.01 5.66
N GLY A 79 12.60 -25.70 5.51
CA GLY A 79 11.32 -24.99 5.40
C GLY A 79 10.50 -24.93 6.69
N GLN A 80 11.12 -25.16 7.86
CA GLN A 80 10.46 -25.20 9.18
C GLN A 80 10.43 -23.81 9.82
N TRP A 81 9.68 -22.89 9.20
CA TRP A 81 9.60 -21.49 9.63
C TRP A 81 8.89 -21.30 10.98
N ASP A 82 7.92 -22.15 11.28
CA ASP A 82 7.18 -22.17 12.54
C ASP A 82 8.08 -22.42 13.75
N LYS A 83 9.08 -23.29 13.59
CA LYS A 83 10.10 -23.54 14.62
C LYS A 83 11.12 -22.42 14.70
N LEU A 84 11.53 -21.87 13.55
CA LEU A 84 12.47 -20.76 13.48
C LEU A 84 11.95 -19.53 14.25
N LEU A 85 10.67 -19.20 14.10
CA LEU A 85 10.04 -18.06 14.76
C LEU A 85 9.88 -18.25 16.28
N LYS A 86 9.94 -19.49 16.76
CA LYS A 86 9.81 -19.86 18.18
C LYS A 86 11.15 -20.10 18.88
N VAL A 87 12.29 -19.85 18.21
CA VAL A 87 13.61 -20.05 18.84
C VAL A 87 13.79 -19.03 19.96
N TRP A 88 13.96 -19.52 21.19
CA TRP A 88 14.07 -18.70 22.39
C TRP A 88 15.47 -18.11 22.57
N GLY A 89 15.58 -16.93 23.18
CA GLY A 89 16.84 -16.38 23.70
C GLY A 89 17.77 -15.70 22.68
N VAL A 90 17.39 -15.65 21.42
CA VAL A 90 18.16 -15.07 20.29
C VAL A 90 17.31 -14.17 19.40
N ASP A 91 16.30 -13.50 19.96
CA ASP A 91 15.37 -12.66 19.18
C ASP A 91 16.08 -11.52 18.44
N ALA A 92 17.18 -10.97 18.98
CA ALA A 92 17.92 -9.90 18.33
C ALA A 92 18.70 -10.40 17.10
N GLU A 93 19.40 -11.52 17.26
CA GLU A 93 20.17 -12.19 16.22
C GLU A 93 19.25 -12.77 15.14
N LEU A 94 18.12 -13.35 15.54
CA LEU A 94 17.07 -13.83 14.63
C LEU A 94 16.48 -12.69 13.80
N ARG A 95 16.19 -11.53 14.42
CA ARG A 95 15.74 -10.33 13.68
C ARG A 95 16.75 -9.90 12.63
N GLN A 96 18.04 -9.86 12.96
CA GLN A 96 19.08 -9.48 12.00
C GLN A 96 19.18 -10.49 10.86
N TYR A 97 19.21 -11.78 11.18
CA TYR A 97 19.26 -12.85 10.19
C TYR A 97 18.04 -12.84 9.25
N LEU A 98 16.83 -12.64 9.79
CA LEU A 98 15.60 -12.56 9.00
C LEU A 98 15.57 -11.32 8.11
N LYS A 99 16.10 -10.17 8.56
CA LYS A 99 16.21 -8.97 7.70
C LYS A 99 17.07 -9.23 6.47
N GLU A 100 18.16 -10.00 6.62
CA GLU A 100 19.09 -10.31 5.53
C GLU A 100 18.55 -11.37 4.56
N HIS A 101 17.83 -12.38 5.08
CA HIS A 101 17.46 -13.56 4.29
C HIS A 101 15.97 -13.64 3.90
N ASN A 102 15.08 -13.08 4.71
CA ASN A 102 13.64 -13.13 4.45
C ASN A 102 12.87 -11.99 5.15
N ARG A 103 12.75 -10.86 4.45
CA ARG A 103 12.05 -9.67 4.94
C ARG A 103 10.58 -9.93 5.31
N ARG A 104 9.91 -10.90 4.67
CA ARG A 104 8.52 -11.25 5.00
C ARG A 104 8.42 -11.83 6.40
N MET A 105 9.28 -12.80 6.69
CA MET A 105 9.32 -13.46 8.00
C MET A 105 9.86 -12.53 9.08
N ALA A 106 10.77 -11.61 8.73
CA ALA A 106 11.20 -10.55 9.64
C ALA A 106 10.00 -9.69 10.11
N GLY A 107 9.12 -9.30 9.19
CA GLY A 107 7.91 -8.54 9.52
C GLY A 107 6.96 -9.30 10.44
N VAL A 108 6.71 -10.59 10.16
CA VAL A 108 5.85 -11.44 11.02
C VAL A 108 6.44 -11.61 12.41
N HIS A 109 7.75 -11.88 12.51
CA HIS A 109 8.43 -12.04 13.79
C HIS A 109 8.36 -10.76 14.65
N CYS A 110 8.45 -9.58 14.02
CA CYS A 110 8.30 -8.31 14.73
C CYS A 110 6.88 -8.06 15.27
N LEU A 111 5.85 -8.69 14.71
CA LEU A 111 4.46 -8.59 15.19
C LEU A 111 4.17 -9.60 16.31
N GLU A 112 4.75 -10.81 16.24
CA GLU A 112 4.57 -11.84 17.26
C GLU A 112 5.40 -11.57 18.53
N GLY A 113 6.57 -10.97 18.37
CA GLY A 113 7.43 -10.61 19.50
C GLY A 113 6.88 -9.44 20.30
N ALA A 114 7.21 -9.38 21.59
CA ALA A 114 7.01 -8.19 22.44
C ALA A 114 7.93 -7.02 22.06
N ALA A 115 8.34 -6.94 20.78
CA ALA A 115 9.19 -5.90 20.27
C ALA A 115 8.40 -4.59 20.19
N GLU A 116 8.96 -3.52 20.77
CA GLU A 116 8.40 -2.17 20.68
C GLU A 116 8.49 -1.56 19.27
N ASP A 117 9.22 -2.22 18.35
CA ASP A 117 9.44 -1.72 17.00
C ASP A 117 8.80 -2.59 15.92
N TRP A 118 7.63 -2.12 15.45
CA TRP A 118 6.91 -2.72 14.33
C TRP A 118 7.28 -2.11 12.97
N GLN A 119 8.25 -1.19 12.92
CA GLN A 119 8.66 -0.54 11.66
C GLN A 119 9.06 -1.55 10.57
N PRO A 120 9.83 -2.62 10.86
CA PRO A 120 10.16 -3.62 9.84
C PRO A 120 8.94 -4.32 9.24
N ALA A 121 7.88 -4.51 10.04
CA ALA A 121 6.63 -5.09 9.58
C ALA A 121 5.88 -4.11 8.66
N VAL A 122 5.83 -2.83 9.03
CA VAL A 122 5.24 -1.76 8.21
C VAL A 122 5.95 -1.67 6.86
N ASP A 123 7.29 -1.58 6.86
CA ASP A 123 8.06 -1.43 5.64
C ASP A 123 7.89 -2.65 4.73
N PHE A 124 7.83 -3.85 5.31
CA PHE A 124 7.53 -5.07 4.56
C PHE A 124 6.13 -5.05 3.93
N LEU A 125 5.10 -4.69 4.70
CA LEU A 125 3.72 -4.65 4.23
C LEU A 125 3.52 -3.59 3.14
N GLN A 126 4.16 -2.44 3.27
CA GLN A 126 4.14 -1.40 2.23
C GLN A 126 4.83 -1.87 0.95
N ASP A 127 5.97 -2.55 1.05
CA ASP A 127 6.65 -3.06 -0.13
C ASP A 127 5.90 -4.24 -0.77
N ALA A 128 5.24 -5.07 0.02
CA ALA A 128 4.32 -6.08 -0.48
C ALA A 128 3.15 -5.44 -1.25
N ALA A 129 2.54 -4.38 -0.71
CA ALA A 129 1.48 -3.64 -1.38
C ALA A 129 1.93 -2.98 -2.70
N LYS A 130 3.17 -2.48 -2.77
CA LYS A 130 3.74 -1.89 -4.00
C LYS A 130 4.03 -2.94 -5.07
N GLN A 131 4.45 -4.14 -4.66
CA GLN A 131 4.74 -5.24 -5.58
C GLN A 131 3.48 -5.93 -6.07
N GLU A 132 2.38 -5.83 -5.32
CA GLU A 132 1.11 -6.45 -5.66
C GLU A 132 0.47 -5.79 -6.88
N LYS A 133 0.36 -6.55 -7.96
CA LYS A 133 -0.24 -6.12 -9.22
C LYS A 133 -1.51 -6.88 -9.55
N ASP A 134 -1.66 -8.11 -9.08
CA ASP A 134 -2.71 -9.00 -9.56
C ASP A 134 -3.92 -8.99 -8.65
N ASN A 135 -3.73 -8.76 -7.35
CA ASN A 135 -4.79 -8.83 -6.36
C ASN A 135 -4.97 -7.51 -5.60
N LEU A 136 -5.99 -6.74 -5.99
CA LEU A 136 -6.35 -5.49 -5.33
C LEU A 136 -6.75 -5.68 -3.86
N ALA A 137 -7.45 -6.77 -3.53
CA ALA A 137 -7.84 -7.05 -2.15
C ALA A 137 -6.61 -7.33 -1.26
N LEU A 138 -5.60 -8.03 -1.80
CA LEU A 138 -4.35 -8.26 -1.10
C LEU A 138 -3.57 -6.96 -0.91
N LYS A 139 -3.49 -6.10 -1.93
CA LYS A 139 -2.88 -4.77 -1.81
C LYS A 139 -3.54 -3.93 -0.73
N MET A 140 -4.87 -3.85 -0.72
CA MET A 140 -5.63 -3.13 0.31
C MET A 140 -5.39 -3.71 1.70
N ALA A 141 -5.44 -5.04 1.83
CA ALA A 141 -5.20 -5.71 3.11
C ALA A 141 -3.79 -5.41 3.65
N SER A 142 -2.76 -5.47 2.79
CA SER A 142 -1.39 -5.13 3.17
C SER A 142 -1.26 -3.67 3.63
N LEU A 143 -1.88 -2.72 2.92
CA LEU A 143 -1.89 -1.31 3.31
C LEU A 143 -2.65 -1.07 4.62
N SER A 144 -3.82 -1.69 4.80
CA SER A 144 -4.60 -1.60 6.04
C SER A 144 -3.83 -2.19 7.23
N LEU A 145 -3.17 -3.33 7.05
CA LEU A 145 -2.32 -3.93 8.08
C LEU A 145 -1.11 -3.04 8.40
N ALA A 146 -0.49 -2.42 7.40
CA ALA A 146 0.60 -1.47 7.61
C ALA A 146 0.13 -0.25 8.44
N LYS A 147 -1.06 0.29 8.13
CA LYS A 147 -1.66 1.39 8.89
C LYS A 147 -1.96 0.97 10.33
N LEU A 148 -2.54 -0.22 10.53
CA LEU A 148 -2.83 -0.75 11.87
C LEU A 148 -1.55 -0.98 12.68
N ALA A 149 -0.47 -1.47 12.05
CA ALA A 149 0.81 -1.62 12.72
C ALA A 149 1.41 -0.26 13.14
N LEU A 150 1.28 0.78 12.32
CA LEU A 150 1.70 2.14 12.71
C LEU A 150 0.89 2.71 13.87
N LEU A 151 -0.42 2.46 13.90
CA LEU A 151 -1.33 2.96 14.94
C LEU A 151 -1.25 2.15 16.24
N GLY A 152 -1.02 0.85 16.15
CA GLY A 152 -0.97 -0.06 17.29
C GLY A 152 0.38 -0.07 18.01
N LYS A 153 1.41 0.58 17.44
CA LYS A 153 2.72 0.76 18.07
C LYS A 153 2.55 1.49 19.41
N GLN A 154 2.62 0.75 20.53
CA GLN A 154 2.69 1.29 21.88
C GLN A 154 4.08 1.86 22.15
N SER A 155 4.47 2.92 21.42
CA SER A 155 5.74 3.61 21.63
C SER A 155 5.48 5.01 22.19
N ALA A 156 6.40 5.49 23.02
CA ALA A 156 6.43 6.88 23.48
C ALA A 156 6.74 7.89 22.35
N ALA A 157 7.17 7.40 21.18
CA ALA A 157 7.44 8.22 20.01
C ALA A 157 6.14 8.73 19.37
N PRO A 158 6.12 9.96 18.81
CA PRO A 158 4.96 10.48 18.11
C PRO A 158 4.62 9.61 16.90
N VAL A 159 3.33 9.39 16.68
CA VAL A 159 2.81 8.64 15.53
C VAL A 159 3.30 9.29 14.23
N PRO A 160 3.90 8.53 13.29
CA PRO A 160 4.42 9.08 12.04
C PRO A 160 3.27 9.44 11.09
N THR A 161 2.73 10.65 11.27
CA THR A 161 1.54 11.14 10.54
C THR A 161 1.75 11.17 9.03
N ASP A 162 2.96 11.44 8.55
CA ASP A 162 3.25 11.49 7.11
C ASP A 162 3.22 10.10 6.45
N GLN A 163 3.69 9.06 7.14
CA GLN A 163 3.58 7.68 6.64
C GLN A 163 2.11 7.24 6.59
N ILE A 164 1.32 7.59 7.61
CA ILE A 164 -0.12 7.29 7.63
C ILE A 164 -0.84 8.01 6.48
N LYS A 165 -0.56 9.31 6.27
CA LYS A 165 -1.12 10.06 5.13
C LYS A 165 -0.77 9.41 3.80
N ASN A 166 0.45 8.89 3.65
CA ASN A 166 0.84 8.23 2.41
C ASN A 166 0.08 6.91 2.20
N ILE A 167 -0.10 6.12 3.26
CA ILE A 167 -0.92 4.90 3.20
C ILE A 167 -2.38 5.25 2.88
N ASP A 168 -2.91 6.33 3.45
CA ASP A 168 -4.28 6.79 3.23
C ASP A 168 -4.51 7.22 1.78
N LYS A 169 -3.52 7.89 1.17
CA LYS A 169 -3.54 8.20 -0.28
C LYS A 169 -3.62 6.93 -1.12
N GLU A 170 -2.75 5.96 -0.85
CA GLU A 170 -2.73 4.69 -1.60
C GLU A 170 -4.02 3.88 -1.42
N LEU A 171 -4.58 3.88 -0.20
CA LEU A 171 -5.87 3.23 0.09
C LEU A 171 -7.02 3.91 -0.66
N THR A 172 -7.05 5.25 -0.70
CA THR A 172 -8.08 6.01 -1.44
C THR A 172 -8.07 5.61 -2.92
N ILE A 173 -6.90 5.51 -3.54
CA ILE A 173 -6.77 5.06 -4.93
C ILE A 173 -7.25 3.62 -5.11
N ALA A 174 -6.89 2.72 -4.19
CA ALA A 174 -7.30 1.32 -4.24
C ALA A 174 -8.83 1.14 -4.05
N GLU A 175 -9.45 1.95 -3.18
CA GLU A 175 -10.90 1.97 -2.97
C GLU A 175 -11.64 2.47 -4.21
N ALA A 176 -11.13 3.53 -4.86
CA ALA A 176 -11.64 4.02 -6.14
C ALA A 176 -11.66 2.90 -7.18
N GLN A 177 -10.55 2.17 -7.32
CA GLN A 177 -10.46 1.05 -8.25
C GLN A 177 -11.44 -0.07 -7.90
N ARG A 178 -11.54 -0.44 -6.61
CA ARG A 178 -12.42 -1.52 -6.16
C ARG A 178 -13.89 -1.25 -6.46
N LYS A 179 -14.32 0.01 -6.34
CA LYS A 179 -15.71 0.41 -6.54
C LYS A 179 -16.16 0.26 -8.00
N TYR A 180 -15.31 0.62 -8.96
CA TYR A 180 -15.68 0.64 -10.39
C TYR A 180 -15.16 -0.55 -11.20
N TRP A 181 -14.07 -1.19 -10.77
CA TRP A 181 -13.49 -2.37 -11.43
C TRP A 181 -13.01 -3.42 -10.43
N PRO A 182 -13.94 -4.13 -9.77
CA PRO A 182 -13.59 -5.19 -8.81
C PRO A 182 -12.85 -6.38 -9.45
N GLU A 183 -13.00 -6.60 -10.76
CA GLU A 183 -12.44 -7.76 -11.48
C GLU A 183 -11.11 -7.47 -12.22
N LYS A 184 -10.61 -6.22 -12.21
CA LYS A 184 -9.37 -5.88 -12.95
C LYS A 184 -8.12 -5.91 -12.05
N VAL A 185 -7.01 -6.32 -12.67
CA VAL A 185 -5.61 -6.17 -12.20
C VAL A 185 -5.39 -4.75 -11.65
N VAL A 186 -4.56 -4.59 -10.61
CA VAL A 186 -4.18 -3.29 -10.04
C VAL A 186 -3.73 -2.36 -11.16
N GLN A 187 -4.45 -1.25 -11.32
CA GLN A 187 -4.20 -0.30 -12.40
C GLN A 187 -3.26 0.79 -11.94
N ASP A 188 -2.51 1.34 -12.89
CA ASP A 188 -1.80 2.59 -12.67
C ASP A 188 -2.81 3.74 -12.41
N PRO A 189 -2.56 4.65 -11.46
CA PRO A 189 -3.50 5.73 -11.12
C PRO A 189 -3.87 6.62 -12.31
N GLN A 190 -2.94 6.86 -13.24
CA GLN A 190 -3.24 7.63 -14.45
C GLN A 190 -4.18 6.86 -15.38
N ARG A 191 -3.96 5.55 -15.50
CA ARG A 191 -4.86 4.69 -16.29
C ARG A 191 -6.24 4.59 -15.64
N LEU A 192 -6.31 4.53 -14.31
CA LEU A 192 -7.57 4.55 -13.56
C LEU A 192 -8.35 5.84 -13.82
N ILE A 193 -7.68 7.01 -13.80
CA ILE A 193 -8.33 8.29 -14.13
C ILE A 193 -8.87 8.28 -15.57
N LEU A 194 -8.09 7.78 -16.52
CA LEU A 194 -8.53 7.70 -17.92
C LEU A 194 -9.71 6.74 -18.07
N ASP A 195 -9.64 5.54 -17.50
CA ASP A 195 -10.73 4.58 -17.52
C ASP A 195 -11.98 5.18 -16.83
N LEU A 196 -11.83 5.87 -15.69
CA LEU A 196 -12.91 6.61 -15.04
C LEU A 196 -13.47 7.70 -15.96
N CYS A 197 -12.65 8.45 -16.71
CA CYS A 197 -13.14 9.47 -17.65
C CYS A 197 -13.84 8.86 -18.88
N ASP A 198 -13.31 7.75 -19.40
CA ASP A 198 -13.72 7.10 -20.64
C ASP A 198 -14.89 6.14 -20.44
N CYS A 199 -15.26 5.83 -19.19
CA CYS A 199 -16.29 4.87 -18.83
C CYS A 199 -17.67 5.27 -19.37
N ARG A 200 -17.95 4.98 -20.63
CA ARG A 200 -19.26 5.12 -21.29
C ARG A 200 -20.30 4.09 -20.79
N ALA A 201 -20.01 3.40 -19.69
CA ALA A 201 -20.90 2.40 -19.12
C ALA A 201 -22.27 3.04 -18.89
N GLU A 202 -23.31 2.34 -19.34
CA GLU A 202 -24.69 2.80 -19.58
C GLU A 202 -25.49 3.16 -18.31
N ALA A 203 -24.85 3.59 -17.23
CA ALA A 203 -25.51 3.80 -15.96
C ALA A 203 -25.81 5.28 -15.69
N GLU A 204 -27.11 5.55 -15.58
CA GLU A 204 -27.81 6.63 -14.87
C GLU A 204 -27.00 7.83 -14.37
N LYS A 205 -27.51 9.06 -14.60
CA LYS A 205 -26.90 10.35 -14.21
C LYS A 205 -26.29 10.40 -12.81
N HIS A 206 -26.83 9.65 -11.86
CA HIS A 206 -26.35 9.57 -10.48
C HIS A 206 -24.95 8.95 -10.32
N HIS A 207 -24.48 8.14 -11.28
CA HIS A 207 -23.15 7.55 -11.22
C HIS A 207 -22.07 8.40 -11.89
N HIS A 208 -22.44 9.46 -12.62
CA HIS A 208 -21.46 10.36 -13.24
C HIS A 208 -20.75 11.25 -12.21
N LEU A 209 -21.50 11.82 -11.25
CA LEU A 209 -20.92 12.68 -10.21
C LEU A 209 -19.87 11.92 -9.40
N GLU A 210 -20.28 10.79 -8.81
CA GLU A 210 -19.39 9.97 -7.98
C GLU A 210 -18.14 9.52 -8.76
N ARG A 211 -18.27 9.22 -10.06
CA ARG A 211 -17.12 8.80 -10.90
C ARG A 211 -16.09 9.91 -11.05
N PHE A 212 -16.55 11.14 -11.27
CA PHE A 212 -15.67 12.29 -11.41
C PHE A 212 -15.08 12.74 -10.08
N GLU A 213 -15.82 12.63 -8.97
CA GLU A 213 -15.28 12.84 -7.62
C GLU A 213 -14.13 11.87 -7.34
N TRP A 214 -14.32 10.57 -7.62
CA TRP A 214 -13.23 9.60 -7.48
C TRP A 214 -12.07 9.88 -8.44
N ALA A 215 -12.32 10.36 -9.66
CA ALA A 215 -11.25 10.74 -10.58
C ALA A 215 -10.44 11.95 -10.06
N LEU A 216 -11.11 12.91 -9.42
CA LEU A 216 -10.47 14.03 -8.72
C LEU A 216 -9.65 13.50 -7.55
N ASP A 217 -10.24 12.69 -6.66
CA ASP A 217 -9.56 12.11 -5.50
C ASP A 217 -8.34 11.27 -5.87
N VAL A 218 -8.39 10.51 -6.97
CA VAL A 218 -7.23 9.76 -7.47
C VAL A 218 -6.16 10.73 -8.00
N ASN A 219 -6.54 11.83 -8.64
CA ASN A 219 -5.61 12.83 -9.16
C ASN A 219 -4.92 13.63 -8.03
N THR A 220 -5.64 13.89 -6.92
CA THR A 220 -5.11 14.58 -5.74
C THR A 220 -4.10 13.71 -4.99
N ASN A 221 -4.42 12.42 -4.83
CA ASN A 221 -3.69 11.52 -3.95
C ASN A 221 -2.52 10.80 -4.63
N ARG A 222 -2.43 10.81 -5.96
CA ARG A 222 -1.31 10.17 -6.68
C ARG A 222 -0.01 10.98 -6.59
N ASP A 223 1.10 10.25 -6.65
CA ASP A 223 2.44 10.81 -6.82
C ASP A 223 2.67 11.16 -8.30
N ALA A 224 2.44 12.42 -8.66
CA ALA A 224 2.61 12.93 -10.02
C ALA A 224 3.17 14.35 -10.01
N THR A 225 3.79 14.75 -11.13
CA THR A 225 4.21 16.14 -11.35
C THR A 225 2.99 17.05 -11.41
N GLU A 226 3.18 18.33 -11.08
CA GLU A 226 2.12 19.34 -11.16
C GLU A 226 1.55 19.44 -12.59
N GLU A 227 2.41 19.36 -13.61
CA GLU A 227 2.01 19.36 -15.01
C GLU A 227 1.11 18.17 -15.36
N ASP A 228 1.45 16.96 -14.89
CA ASP A 228 0.66 15.77 -15.19
C ASP A 228 -0.67 15.77 -14.43
N ARG A 229 -0.70 16.29 -13.20
CA ARG A 229 -1.94 16.56 -12.44
C ARG A 229 -2.86 17.50 -13.20
N GLN A 230 -2.32 18.61 -13.72
CA GLN A 230 -3.09 19.57 -14.52
C GLN A 230 -3.62 18.95 -15.81
N ARG A 231 -2.80 18.17 -16.52
CA ARG A 231 -3.24 17.44 -17.73
C ARG A 231 -4.38 16.47 -17.45
N CYS A 232 -4.36 15.79 -16.31
CA CYS A 232 -5.42 14.85 -15.93
C CYS A 232 -6.68 15.58 -15.46
N LEU A 233 -6.53 16.66 -14.70
CA LEU A 233 -7.62 17.55 -14.29
C LEU A 233 -8.37 18.09 -15.53
N LEU A 234 -7.63 18.57 -16.53
CA LEU A 234 -8.17 18.99 -17.82
C LEU A 234 -8.99 17.89 -18.52
N LYS A 235 -8.54 16.64 -18.46
CA LYS A 235 -9.26 15.51 -19.06
C LYS A 235 -10.54 15.18 -18.29
N ILE A 236 -10.49 15.20 -16.96
CA ILE A 236 -11.66 15.00 -16.08
C ILE A 236 -12.73 16.04 -16.40
N TRP A 237 -12.35 17.33 -16.42
CA TRP A 237 -13.29 18.41 -16.71
C TRP A 237 -13.83 18.38 -18.15
N LYS A 238 -13.00 18.03 -19.14
CA LYS A 238 -13.48 17.82 -20.52
C LYS A 238 -14.48 16.68 -20.61
N ALA A 239 -14.22 15.56 -19.93
CA ALA A 239 -15.13 14.43 -19.91
C ALA A 239 -16.44 14.77 -19.19
N ALA A 240 -16.40 15.52 -18.08
CA ALA A 240 -17.59 16.02 -17.40
C ALA A 240 -18.41 16.96 -18.30
N TRP A 241 -17.73 17.85 -19.02
CA TRP A 241 -18.35 18.74 -20.00
C TRP A 241 -19.06 17.98 -21.12
N ASP A 242 -18.40 16.97 -21.70
CA ASP A 242 -18.96 16.19 -22.80
C ASP A 242 -20.22 15.40 -22.39
N VAL A 243 -20.30 14.96 -21.12
CA VAL A 243 -21.49 14.30 -20.56
C VAL A 243 -22.66 15.28 -20.45
N GLU A 244 -22.42 16.51 -19.98
CA GLU A 244 -23.48 17.51 -19.82
C GLU A 244 -23.78 18.31 -21.09
N LYS A 245 -22.98 18.17 -22.15
CA LYS A 245 -23.06 19.00 -23.37
C LYS A 245 -24.46 19.09 -23.97
N GLN A 246 -25.23 18.00 -23.92
CA GLN A 246 -26.60 17.97 -24.43
C GLN A 246 -27.57 18.79 -23.56
N GLU A 247 -27.38 18.78 -22.23
CA GLU A 247 -28.18 19.58 -21.30
C GLU A 247 -27.85 21.07 -21.47
N TRP A 248 -26.56 21.39 -21.64
CA TRP A 248 -26.11 22.76 -21.94
C TRP A 248 -26.63 23.28 -23.28
N ALA A 249 -26.72 22.45 -24.32
CA ALA A 249 -27.32 22.85 -25.59
C ALA A 249 -28.81 23.23 -25.44
N THR A 250 -29.58 22.47 -24.64
CA THR A 250 -30.98 22.82 -24.35
C THR A 250 -31.12 24.11 -23.53
N LEU A 251 -30.14 24.42 -22.68
CA LEU A 251 -30.04 25.68 -21.95
C LEU A 251 -29.73 26.87 -22.87
N ASP A 252 -28.85 26.69 -23.87
CA ASP A 252 -28.55 27.72 -24.87
C ASP A 252 -29.77 28.08 -25.72
N ASP A 253 -30.61 27.10 -26.07
CA ASP A 253 -31.85 27.32 -26.80
C ASP A 253 -32.88 28.11 -25.96
N LEU A 254 -33.05 27.75 -24.67
CA LEU A 254 -33.91 28.48 -23.72
C LEU A 254 -33.49 29.95 -23.54
N ILE A 255 -32.19 30.25 -23.64
CA ILE A 255 -31.66 31.61 -23.52
C ILE A 255 -31.93 32.43 -24.78
N ARG A 256 -31.90 31.79 -25.97
CA ARG A 256 -32.27 32.43 -27.24
C ARG A 256 -33.76 32.76 -27.30
N GLU A 257 -34.59 31.95 -26.65
CA GLU A 257 -36.05 32.15 -26.54
C GLU A 257 -36.45 33.24 -25.52
N GLY A 258 -35.48 33.83 -24.79
CA GLY A 258 -35.73 35.02 -23.97
C GLY A 258 -36.42 34.77 -22.64
N ASN A 259 -36.37 33.53 -22.11
CA ASN A 259 -37.05 33.16 -20.86
C ASN A 259 -36.09 32.79 -19.68
N PRO A 260 -35.12 33.63 -19.29
CA PRO A 260 -34.25 33.34 -18.16
C PRO A 260 -34.83 33.97 -16.87
N ASP A 261 -34.80 33.24 -15.74
CA ASP A 261 -34.12 33.76 -14.52
C ASP A 261 -34.32 32.91 -13.23
N PRO A 262 -35.36 32.06 -13.05
CA PRO A 262 -35.40 31.14 -11.89
C PRO A 262 -34.98 29.70 -12.24
N GLU A 263 -35.59 29.11 -13.27
CA GLU A 263 -35.39 27.70 -13.62
C GLU A 263 -34.00 27.43 -14.20
N MET A 264 -33.47 28.39 -14.96
CA MET A 264 -32.10 28.35 -15.48
C MET A 264 -31.05 28.35 -14.37
N ASN A 265 -31.20 29.24 -13.38
CA ASN A 265 -30.28 29.31 -12.23
C ASN A 265 -30.39 28.08 -11.33
N ARG A 266 -31.54 27.41 -11.30
CA ARG A 266 -31.72 26.12 -10.62
C ARG A 266 -31.02 25.00 -11.38
N ARG A 267 -31.13 24.95 -12.71
CA ARG A 267 -30.46 23.95 -13.57
C ARG A 267 -28.94 24.10 -13.56
N ILE A 268 -28.43 25.34 -13.60
CA ILE A 268 -26.98 25.61 -13.48
C ILE A 268 -26.45 25.13 -12.13
N ARG A 269 -27.13 25.48 -11.03
CA ARG A 269 -26.72 25.03 -9.68
C ARG A 269 -26.80 23.52 -9.47
N ASN A 270 -27.71 22.85 -10.17
CA ASN A 270 -27.87 21.41 -10.11
C ASN A 270 -27.01 20.66 -11.15
N SER A 271 -26.14 21.36 -11.89
CA SER A 271 -25.22 20.72 -12.83
C SER A 271 -24.14 19.94 -12.09
N LEU A 272 -23.71 18.82 -12.68
CA LEU A 272 -22.54 18.04 -12.29
C LEU A 272 -21.32 18.95 -12.18
N PHE A 273 -21.21 19.97 -13.02
CA PHE A 273 -20.11 20.93 -12.96
C PHE A 273 -20.07 21.69 -11.62
N CYS A 274 -21.20 22.23 -11.16
CA CYS A 274 -21.27 22.92 -9.87
C CYS A 274 -21.07 21.96 -8.70
N SER A 275 -21.67 20.76 -8.75
CA SER A 275 -21.47 19.76 -7.70
C SER A 275 -20.03 19.27 -7.62
N LEU A 276 -19.34 19.07 -8.76
CA LEU A 276 -17.92 18.73 -8.78
C LEU A 276 -17.04 19.87 -8.29
N ALA A 277 -17.40 21.12 -8.59
CA ALA A 277 -16.67 22.28 -8.09
C ALA A 277 -16.81 22.44 -6.57
N ASP A 278 -17.97 22.10 -6.00
CA ASP A 278 -18.20 22.07 -4.55
C ASP A 278 -17.40 20.95 -3.86
N SER A 279 -17.27 19.80 -4.52
CA SER A 279 -16.48 18.65 -4.03
C SER A 279 -14.97 18.84 -4.18
N ALA A 280 -14.51 19.64 -5.15
CA ALA A 280 -13.09 19.94 -5.36
C ALA A 280 -12.53 20.87 -4.27
N ALA A 281 -11.45 20.49 -3.60
CA ALA A 281 -10.89 21.24 -2.47
C ALA A 281 -9.83 22.28 -2.89
N GLY A 282 -9.94 23.52 -2.38
CA GLY A 282 -8.81 24.46 -2.26
C GLY A 282 -8.14 24.92 -3.57
N GLU A 283 -6.88 24.56 -3.77
CA GLU A 283 -6.10 24.94 -4.98
C GLU A 283 -6.66 24.30 -6.25
N GLU A 284 -7.31 23.14 -6.14
CA GLU A 284 -7.95 22.47 -7.27
C GLU A 284 -9.16 23.24 -7.77
N ALA A 285 -9.93 23.90 -6.90
CA ALA A 285 -10.99 24.80 -7.30
C ALA A 285 -10.46 26.01 -8.10
N ARG A 286 -9.29 26.54 -7.73
CA ARG A 286 -8.64 27.65 -8.45
C ARG A 286 -8.09 27.22 -9.81
N LEU A 287 -7.45 26.05 -9.86
CA LEU A 287 -6.96 25.48 -11.11
C LEU A 287 -8.15 25.08 -12.01
N SER A 288 -9.23 24.55 -11.43
CA SER A 288 -10.48 24.24 -12.13
C SER A 288 -11.13 25.49 -12.73
N LEU A 289 -11.06 26.65 -12.07
CA LEU A 289 -11.50 27.93 -12.63
C LEU A 289 -10.68 28.39 -13.84
N GLN A 290 -9.36 28.28 -13.79
CA GLN A 290 -8.48 28.63 -14.92
C GLN A 290 -8.73 27.68 -16.10
N THR A 291 -8.82 26.39 -15.80
CA THR A 291 -9.14 25.33 -16.75
C THR A 291 -10.52 25.53 -17.38
N PHE A 292 -11.50 25.93 -16.57
CA PHE A 292 -12.85 26.23 -17.03
C PHE A 292 -12.90 27.49 -17.90
N ASP A 293 -12.13 28.53 -17.55
CA ASP A 293 -12.01 29.71 -18.40
C ASP A 293 -11.48 29.31 -19.79
N GLU A 294 -10.42 28.50 -19.86
CA GLU A 294 -9.90 27.94 -21.12
C GLU A 294 -10.92 27.09 -21.89
N LEU A 295 -11.71 26.26 -21.20
CA LEU A 295 -12.74 25.42 -21.83
C LEU A 295 -13.95 26.24 -22.33
N THR A 296 -14.33 27.30 -21.61
CA THR A 296 -15.44 28.18 -22.02
C THR A 296 -15.07 29.12 -23.17
N HIS A 297 -13.79 29.30 -23.48
CA HIS A 297 -13.35 30.00 -24.70
C HIS A 297 -13.65 29.22 -26.00
N GLN A 298 -14.20 28.00 -25.93
CA GLN A 298 -14.63 27.27 -27.12
C GLN A 298 -15.84 27.94 -27.80
N PRO A 299 -15.89 27.98 -29.15
CA PRO A 299 -16.88 28.76 -29.93
C PRO A 299 -18.32 28.22 -29.88
N GLN A 300 -18.59 27.18 -29.10
CA GLN A 300 -19.87 26.44 -29.11
C GLN A 300 -20.90 26.98 -28.11
N LEU A 301 -20.49 27.77 -27.12
CA LEU A 301 -21.35 28.37 -26.11
C LEU A 301 -21.69 29.82 -26.46
N ALA A 302 -22.96 30.21 -26.30
CA ALA A 302 -23.32 31.62 -26.44
C ALA A 302 -22.59 32.49 -25.37
N PRO A 303 -22.10 33.70 -25.73
CA PRO A 303 -21.34 34.56 -24.81
C PRO A 303 -22.03 34.88 -23.48
N LYS A 304 -23.38 34.92 -23.48
CA LYS A 304 -24.19 35.17 -22.28
C LYS A 304 -24.17 33.97 -21.31
N CYS A 305 -24.21 32.75 -21.84
CA CYS A 305 -24.16 31.51 -21.07
C CYS A 305 -22.79 31.37 -20.42
N ARG A 306 -21.74 31.64 -21.19
CA ARG A 306 -20.36 31.71 -20.72
C ARG A 306 -20.17 32.68 -19.55
N MET A 307 -20.65 33.91 -19.67
CA MET A 307 -20.53 34.91 -18.60
C MET A 307 -21.31 34.51 -17.33
N ARG A 308 -22.54 33.98 -17.48
CA ARG A 308 -23.34 33.54 -16.33
C ARG A 308 -22.81 32.25 -15.69
N LEU A 309 -22.20 31.36 -16.46
CA LEU A 309 -21.51 30.18 -15.98
C LEU A 309 -20.24 30.55 -15.20
N LEU A 310 -19.39 31.41 -15.76
CA LEU A 310 -18.21 31.91 -15.05
C LEU A 310 -18.60 32.65 -13.77
N GLN A 311 -19.71 33.39 -13.79
CA GLN A 311 -20.25 34.03 -12.59
C GLN A 311 -20.80 33.01 -11.59
N ALA A 312 -21.62 32.05 -12.01
CA ALA A 312 -22.17 31.03 -11.13
C ALA A 312 -21.08 30.14 -10.51
N VAL A 313 -20.06 29.76 -11.27
CA VAL A 313 -18.91 28.98 -10.76
C VAL A 313 -18.08 29.83 -9.80
N ARG A 314 -17.91 31.14 -10.05
CA ARG A 314 -17.26 32.06 -9.09
C ARG A 314 -18.08 32.32 -7.84
N ASP A 315 -19.41 32.28 -7.93
CA ASP A 315 -20.33 32.50 -6.81
C ASP A 315 -20.50 31.21 -5.97
N VAL A 316 -20.40 30.04 -6.60
CA VAL A 316 -20.48 28.71 -5.96
C VAL A 316 -19.16 28.32 -5.31
N LEU A 317 -18.02 28.58 -5.96
CA LEU A 317 -16.71 28.36 -5.35
C LEU A 317 -16.54 29.36 -4.20
N PRO A 318 -16.51 28.92 -2.93
CA PRO A 318 -16.30 29.84 -1.84
C PRO A 318 -14.92 30.48 -2.00
N GLN A 319 -14.85 31.80 -1.84
CA GLN A 319 -13.58 32.52 -1.68
C GLN A 319 -12.86 32.03 -0.42
N GLY A 320 -12.21 30.86 -0.49
CA GLY A 320 -11.54 30.22 0.63
C GLY A 320 -12.51 29.79 1.75
N ARG A 321 -12.34 28.58 2.27
CA ARG A 321 -12.87 28.25 3.59
C ARG A 321 -12.14 29.10 4.63
N HIS A 322 -12.64 30.30 4.93
CA HIS A 322 -12.62 30.84 6.28
C HIS A 322 -13.95 30.47 6.93
N GLY A 323 -14.10 29.21 7.33
CA GLY A 323 -15.38 28.71 7.82
C GLY A 323 -15.40 27.27 8.30
N CYS A 324 -14.27 26.71 8.74
CA CYS A 324 -14.26 25.52 9.59
C CYS A 324 -13.40 25.80 10.83
N ALA A 325 -13.82 26.79 11.61
CA ALA A 325 -13.37 27.03 12.98
C ALA A 325 -14.53 27.67 13.77
N ALA A 326 -15.63 26.93 13.90
CA ALA A 326 -16.69 27.23 14.87
C ALA A 326 -17.61 26.01 15.02
N MET A 327 -17.05 24.89 15.49
CA MET A 327 -17.78 23.88 16.26
C MET A 327 -16.75 23.04 17.05
N CYS A 328 -16.19 23.69 18.06
CA CYS A 328 -15.80 23.14 19.35
C CYS A 328 -16.14 24.22 20.38
#